data_AF-A0A9P8UK37-F1
#
_entry.id   AF-A0A9P8UK37-F1
#
_cell.length_a   1.000
_cell.length_b   1.000
_cell.length_c   1.000
_cell.angle_alpha   90.00
_cell.angle_beta   90.00
_cell.angle_gamma   90.00
#
_symmetry.space_group_name_H-M   'P 1'
#
loop_
_entity.id
_entity.type
_entity.pdbx_description
1 polymer ?
#
loop_
_entity_poly.entity_id
_entity_poly.type
_entity_poly.pdbx_seq_one_letter_code
_entity_poly.pdbx_strand_id
1 'polypeptide(L)'
;MENCAELGPHAYGHNGIGSVMADASSSPQDPTFFLHHLFVDRNFWLWQDGDASRKTKINGCIDNSSPCTPLTLDTVINVQGLRPNVTVRDVIDTQNGVICYYYTY
;
A
#
# COMPACT_ATOMS: atom_id res chain seq x y z
N MET A 1 3.45 7.33 11.09
CA MET A 1 4.25 6.49 10.17
C MET A 1 3.99 6.91 8.74
N GLU A 2 2.73 6.98 8.32
CA GLU A 2 2.27 7.37 6.97
C GLU A 2 3.10 8.51 6.34
N ASN A 3 3.05 9.75 6.85
CA ASN A 3 3.87 10.85 6.31
C ASN A 3 5.38 10.62 6.24
N CYS A 4 5.97 9.90 7.21
CA CYS A 4 7.43 9.65 7.23
C CYS A 4 7.84 8.55 6.24
N ALA A 5 6.98 7.55 6.03
CA ALA A 5 7.21 6.46 5.08
C ALA A 5 6.96 6.93 3.64
N GLU A 6 5.86 7.68 3.44
CA GLU A 6 5.42 8.20 2.15
C GLU A 6 6.41 9.23 1.58
N LEU A 7 6.72 10.28 2.34
CA LEU A 7 7.65 11.34 1.90
C LEU A 7 9.13 10.97 2.10
N GLY A 8 9.40 9.82 2.72
CA GLY A 8 10.74 9.30 2.95
C GLY A 8 11.08 8.21 1.94
N PRO A 9 11.25 6.95 2.37
CA PRO A 9 11.73 5.88 1.50
C PRO A 9 10.87 5.62 0.26
N HIS A 10 9.54 5.83 0.30
CA HIS A 10 8.68 5.70 -0.88
C HIS A 10 9.00 6.80 -1.91
N ALA A 11 8.78 8.07 -1.56
CA ALA A 11 9.05 9.19 -2.47
C ALA A 11 10.52 9.27 -2.92
N TYR A 12 11.49 9.07 -2.03
CA TYR A 12 12.91 9.10 -2.42
C TYR A 12 13.32 7.87 -3.23
N GLY A 13 12.67 6.72 -3.06
CA GLY A 13 12.89 5.55 -3.92
C GLY A 13 12.48 5.83 -5.36
N HIS A 14 11.28 6.39 -5.55
CA HIS A 14 10.80 6.85 -6.84
C HIS A 14 11.70 7.94 -7.46
N ASN A 15 11.94 9.03 -6.72
CA ASN A 15 12.70 10.18 -7.21
C ASN A 15 14.19 9.89 -7.42
N GLY A 16 14.76 8.95 -6.66
CA GLY A 16 16.16 8.56 -6.77
C GLY A 16 16.47 7.80 -8.06
N ILE A 17 15.51 7.03 -8.59
CA ILE A 17 15.63 6.38 -9.90
C ILE A 17 15.37 7.40 -11.03
N GLY A 18 14.37 8.27 -10.86
CA GLY A 18 14.07 9.33 -11.82
C GLY A 18 13.30 8.83 -13.06
N SER A 19 13.30 9.63 -14.13
CA SER A 19 12.57 9.32 -15.38
C SER A 19 11.10 8.93 -15.09
N VAL A 20 10.60 7.88 -15.73
CA VAL A 20 9.23 7.39 -15.52
C VAL A 20 8.98 6.93 -14.07
N MET A 21 10.00 6.48 -13.32
CA MET A 21 9.85 6.14 -11.90
C MET A 21 9.52 7.34 -11.01
N ALA A 22 9.90 8.56 -11.40
CA ALA A 22 9.56 9.78 -10.64
C ALA A 22 8.17 10.34 -10.99
N ASP A 23 7.54 9.87 -12.07
CA ASP A 23 6.17 10.24 -12.41
C ASP A 23 5.19 9.32 -11.66
N ALA A 24 4.44 9.88 -10.71
CA ALA A 24 3.56 9.09 -9.84
C ALA A 24 2.54 8.25 -10.62
N SER A 25 2.02 8.75 -11.74
CA SER A 25 0.98 8.09 -12.52
C SER A 25 1.50 6.97 -13.42
N SER A 26 2.71 7.14 -13.96
CA SER A 26 3.31 6.25 -14.95
C SER A 26 4.44 5.39 -14.38
N SER A 27 4.84 5.60 -13.13
CA SER A 27 5.90 4.81 -12.48
C SER A 27 5.75 3.29 -12.58
N PRO A 28 4.55 2.67 -12.59
CA PRO A 28 4.43 1.23 -12.83
C PRO A 28 4.91 0.73 -14.20
N GLN A 29 5.22 1.63 -15.15
CA GLN A 29 5.80 1.28 -16.45
C GLN A 29 7.30 0.92 -16.36
N ASP A 30 7.99 1.31 -15.28
CA ASP A 30 9.33 0.80 -14.98
C ASP A 30 9.21 -0.49 -14.16
N PRO A 31 9.82 -1.61 -14.57
CA PRO A 31 9.74 -2.87 -13.83
C PRO A 31 10.31 -2.78 -12.40
N THR A 32 11.18 -1.81 -12.12
CA THR A 32 11.73 -1.55 -10.79
C THR A 32 10.66 -1.09 -9.80
N PHE A 33 9.53 -0.55 -10.28
CA PHE A 33 8.37 -0.19 -9.47
C PHE A 33 7.94 -1.33 -8.55
N PHE A 34 7.84 -2.54 -9.09
CA PHE A 34 7.36 -3.69 -8.34
C PHE A 34 8.34 -4.12 -7.25
N LEU A 35 9.65 -4.02 -7.51
CA LEU A 35 10.68 -4.28 -6.50
C LEU A 35 10.66 -3.21 -5.40
N HIS A 36 10.47 -1.95 -5.78
CA HIS A 36 10.33 -0.84 -4.84
C HIS A 36 9.10 -1.01 -3.94
N HIS A 37 7.93 -1.32 -4.51
CA HIS A 37 6.69 -1.50 -3.75
C HIS A 37 6.67 -2.80 -2.92
N LEU A 38 7.40 -3.85 -3.33
CA LEU A 38 7.67 -5.00 -2.45
C LEU A 38 8.45 -4.60 -1.19
N PHE A 39 9.40 -3.67 -1.30
CA PHE A 39 10.10 -3.14 -0.12
C PHE A 39 9.18 -2.28 0.77
N VAL A 40 8.29 -1.48 0.18
CA VAL A 40 7.29 -0.71 0.92
C VAL A 40 6.36 -1.64 1.69
N ASP A 41 5.78 -2.64 1.01
CA ASP A 41 4.89 -3.63 1.61
C ASP A 41 5.58 -4.45 2.71
N ARG A 42 6.83 -4.88 2.49
CA ARG A 42 7.65 -5.52 3.52
C ARG A 42 7.79 -4.68 4.78
N ASN A 43 8.05 -3.38 4.66
CA ASN A 43 8.19 -2.50 5.83
C ASN A 43 6.85 -2.30 6.56
N PHE A 44 5.74 -2.25 5.81
CA PHE A 44 4.40 -2.24 6.38
C PHE A 44 4.11 -3.55 7.14
N TRP A 45 4.43 -4.69 6.54
CA TRP A 45 4.32 -6.02 7.15
C TRP A 45 5.13 -6.12 8.44
N LEU A 46 6.41 -5.71 8.44
CA LEU A 46 7.26 -5.70 9.65
C LEU A 46 6.67 -4.84 10.77
N TRP A 47 6.09 -3.69 10.42
CA TRP A 47 5.41 -2.86 11.42
C TRP A 47 4.16 -3.53 11.98
N GLN A 48 3.38 -4.23 11.16
CA GLN A 48 2.22 -4.99 11.62
C GLN A 48 2.62 -6.18 12.50
N ASP A 49 3.71 -6.87 12.17
CA ASP A 49 4.20 -8.03 12.92
C ASP A 49 4.63 -7.65 14.34
N GLY A 50 5.11 -6.41 14.54
CA GLY A 50 5.45 -5.90 15.87
C GLY A 50 4.28 -5.76 16.85
N ASP A 51 3.02 -5.79 16.39
CA ASP A 51 1.81 -5.82 17.24
C ASP A 51 0.58 -6.24 16.41
N ALA A 52 0.01 -7.41 16.73
CA ALA A 52 -1.13 -7.97 16.01
C ALA A 52 -2.36 -7.04 15.93
N SER A 53 -2.53 -6.11 16.88
CA SER A 53 -3.61 -5.12 16.82
C SER A 53 -3.51 -4.19 15.61
N ARG A 54 -2.33 -4.09 14.99
CA ARG A 54 -2.04 -3.26 13.80
C ARG A 54 -2.61 -3.83 12.50
N LYS A 55 -2.92 -5.13 12.47
CA LYS A 55 -3.50 -5.81 11.29
C LYS A 55 -4.92 -5.35 10.94
N THR A 56 -5.54 -4.53 11.80
CA THR A 56 -6.85 -3.90 11.56
C THR A 56 -6.80 -2.38 11.76
N LYS A 57 -5.61 -1.78 11.89
CA LYS A 57 -5.45 -0.33 12.07
C LYS A 57 -5.50 0.38 10.73
N ILE A 58 -6.44 1.30 10.62
CA ILE A 58 -6.73 2.03 9.40
C ILE A 58 -7.17 3.45 9.77
N ASN A 59 -6.76 4.42 8.96
CA ASN A 59 -7.13 5.83 9.04
C ASN A 59 -6.98 6.43 7.64
N GLY A 60 -7.78 7.44 7.31
CA GLY A 60 -7.69 8.18 6.06
C GLY A 60 -9.06 8.48 5.48
N CYS A 61 -9.05 9.18 4.35
CA CYS A 61 -10.22 9.48 3.54
C CYS A 61 -10.09 8.77 2.20
N ILE A 62 -11.20 8.29 1.63
CA ILE A 62 -11.21 7.73 0.27
C ILE A 62 -11.40 8.80 -0.82
N ASP A 63 -11.80 10.00 -0.41
CA ASP A 63 -12.05 11.13 -1.28
C ASP A 63 -11.56 12.44 -0.65
N ASN A 64 -11.61 13.51 -1.44
CA ASN A 64 -11.22 14.86 -1.02
C ASN A 64 -12.44 15.70 -0.59
N SER A 65 -13.57 15.08 -0.22
CA SER A 65 -14.78 15.81 0.17
C SER A 65 -14.66 16.38 1.60
N SER A 66 -15.59 17.27 1.97
CA SER A 66 -15.60 17.91 3.29
C SER A 66 -17.03 17.95 3.86
N PRO A 67 -17.37 17.13 4.89
CA PRO A 67 -16.50 16.12 5.51
C PRO A 67 -16.19 14.97 4.54
N CYS A 68 -14.98 14.42 4.63
CA CYS A 68 -14.54 13.36 3.73
C CYS A 68 -15.27 12.04 4.00
N THR A 69 -15.32 11.15 3.01
CA THR A 69 -15.75 9.77 3.24
C THR A 69 -14.62 8.99 3.92
N PRO A 70 -14.82 8.44 5.14
CA PRO A 70 -13.77 7.73 5.85
C PRO A 70 -13.37 6.42 5.16
N LEU A 71 -12.08 6.12 5.14
CA LEU A 71 -11.56 4.79 4.80
C LEU A 71 -12.02 3.81 5.90
N THR A 72 -12.60 2.67 5.51
CA THR A 72 -12.97 1.58 6.41
C THR A 72 -12.41 0.24 5.91
N LEU A 73 -12.45 -0.79 6.76
CA LEU A 73 -12.04 -2.15 6.36
C LEU A 73 -12.93 -2.70 5.23
N ASP A 74 -14.15 -2.20 5.11
CA ASP A 74 -15.11 -2.63 4.10
C ASP A 74 -15.06 -1.77 2.83
N THR A 75 -14.13 -0.80 2.76
CA THR A 75 -13.85 -0.05 1.53
C THR A 75 -13.39 -1.01 0.43
N VAL A 76 -14.04 -0.92 -0.74
CA VAL A 76 -13.74 -1.74 -1.90
C VAL A 76 -12.53 -1.19 -2.66
N ILE A 77 -11.55 -2.05 -2.89
CA ILE A 77 -10.40 -1.84 -3.76
C ILE A 77 -10.71 -2.47 -5.11
N ASN A 78 -10.50 -1.70 -6.18
CA ASN A 78 -10.61 -2.17 -7.56
C ASN A 78 -9.36 -1.78 -8.34
N VAL A 79 -8.96 -2.66 -9.26
CA VAL A 79 -7.82 -2.44 -10.17
C VAL A 79 -8.31 -2.39 -11.61
N GLN A 80 -9.41 -1.66 -11.85
CA GLN A 80 -9.98 -1.40 -13.19
C GLN A 80 -10.17 -2.67 -14.03
N GLY A 81 -10.63 -3.76 -13.40
CA GLY A 81 -10.91 -5.04 -14.07
C GLY A 81 -9.71 -5.97 -14.26
N LEU A 82 -8.50 -5.58 -13.84
CA LEU A 82 -7.32 -6.48 -13.90
C LEU A 82 -7.47 -7.69 -12.95
N ARG A 83 -8.23 -7.54 -11.87
CA ARG A 83 -8.58 -8.57 -10.89
C ARG A 83 -10.01 -8.32 -10.37
N PRO A 84 -10.68 -9.34 -9.81
CA PRO A 84 -11.91 -9.14 -9.06
C PRO A 84 -11.74 -8.12 -7.93
N ASN A 85 -12.80 -7.38 -7.63
CA ASN A 85 -12.81 -6.44 -6.51
C ASN A 85 -12.64 -7.17 -5.18
N VAL A 86 -11.92 -6.53 -4.26
CA VAL A 86 -11.69 -7.01 -2.89
C VAL A 86 -11.91 -5.85 -1.92
N THR A 87 -12.02 -6.12 -0.63
CA THR A 87 -12.06 -5.07 0.40
C THR A 87 -10.70 -4.87 1.05
N VAL A 88 -10.49 -3.74 1.75
CA VAL A 88 -9.30 -3.54 2.58
C VAL A 88 -9.12 -4.70 3.56
N ARG A 89 -10.22 -5.20 4.16
CA ARG A 89 -10.23 -6.35 5.07
C ARG A 89 -9.63 -7.61 4.46
N ASP A 90 -9.81 -7.81 3.15
CA ASP A 90 -9.34 -9.02 2.46
C ASP A 90 -7.83 -9.03 2.21
N VAL A 91 -7.16 -7.86 2.27
CA VAL A 91 -5.76 -7.69 1.86
C VAL A 91 -4.86 -7.02 2.90
N ILE A 92 -5.40 -6.46 3.98
CA ILE A 92 -4.61 -5.76 5.01
C ILE A 92 -3.68 -6.69 5.80
N ASP A 93 -3.96 -8.00 5.82
CA ASP A 93 -3.09 -9.02 6.41
C ASP A 93 -2.60 -9.98 5.33
N THR A 94 -1.30 -9.95 5.05
CA THR A 94 -0.62 -10.81 4.06
C THR A 94 -0.84 -12.31 4.23
N GLN A 95 -1.23 -12.75 5.43
CA GLN A 95 -1.40 -14.15 5.79
C GLN A 95 -2.86 -14.54 6.07
N ASN A 96 -3.81 -13.60 5.92
CA ASN A 96 -5.21 -13.85 6.22
C ASN A 96 -6.12 -13.07 5.24
N GLY A 97 -6.96 -13.79 4.49
CA GLY A 97 -7.83 -13.21 3.46
C GLY A 97 -7.60 -13.85 2.11
N VAL A 98 -7.49 -13.02 1.05
CA VAL A 98 -7.33 -13.51 -0.34
C VAL A 98 -5.87 -13.69 -0.77
N ILE A 99 -4.93 -13.28 0.08
CA ILE A 99 -3.48 -13.41 -0.12
C ILE A 99 -2.87 -14.31 0.97
N CYS A 100 -1.73 -14.93 0.67
CA CYS A 100 -1.04 -15.85 1.58
C CYS A 100 0.47 -15.84 1.31
N TYR A 101 1.16 -14.83 1.84
CA TYR A 101 2.62 -14.73 1.78
C TYR A 101 3.19 -14.09 3.04
N TYR A 102 4.50 -14.24 3.23
CA TYR A 102 5.27 -13.57 4.28
C TYR A 102 6.67 -13.24 3.75
N TYR A 103 7.36 -12.30 4.41
CA TYR A 103 8.73 -11.95 4.08
C TYR A 103 9.71 -12.71 4.98
N THR A 104 10.75 -13.29 4.39
CA THR A 104 11.77 -14.10 5.09
C THR A 104 12.97 -13.28 5.57
N TYR A 105 13.05 -12.03 5.15
CA TYR A 105 14.09 -11.06 5.50
C TYR A 105 13.44 -9.71 5.59
#